data_AF-A0A485L2G9-F1
#
_entry.id   AF-A0A485L2G9-F1
#
_cell.length_a   1.000
_cell.length_b   1.000
_cell.length_c   1.000
_cell.angle_alpha   90.00
_cell.angle_beta   90.00
_cell.angle_gamma   90.00
#
_symmetry.space_group_name_H-M   'P 1'
#
loop_
_entity.id
_entity.type
_entity.pdbx_description
1 polymer ?
#
loop_
_entity_poly.entity_id
_entity_poly.type
_entity_poly.pdbx_seq_one_letter_code
_entity_poly.pdbx_strand_id
1 'polypeptide(L)'
;MGRSTRMIWSQMPLTMPECDDESSESDHEPDFGGHGGRDDDGDDDGDDDDENQRPSTATDAVAFKWDGVGDIQALKLKNSELVTTIQEYKHQVNELHVLLDAIEPIPGLDVNTLKDVMVGGDLVDHDIRDVKIVHMAKKLRQLKVALNNQTTRGAGAAHKIAELEMALHEASENVLKGQRQIQKLQLLGGAPEPKAEKEGNNPNVVPVKKFDELKQKLEALAIELKKTQRALQKEVGDDVALADILESSESGKRGRAQQIVMLKAKVKKLEKEVAASAPPSDHLDMRVDAKAEQELLALKHDKQKQLDQVTADMESFKDATEKLSRKYDAQKARLQVLEKEAGKNKTRVSVLLEKSKNDDALIDALHREMDDLRTKSTKALRARTADSSMPPKATANDEIESLRALCADQKRQLAHHEATIESFRRDLHVAEKSQLKSFGKTESPQQANYHALAIEKERLTELVKSLTQQLTEAKKASPGPPVLPPPKPESRSRLPRLNDHAPTPPPAALAAEIERLRRAVEAKDEEIATWKEAYEQASSGRMSAQNSRLVADLEAENERLRDHVNSLLPKQRASNGS
;
A
#
# COMPACT_ATOMS: atom_id res chain seq x y z
N MET A 1 43.14 -70.41 33.58
CA MET A 1 43.70 -69.61 32.46
C MET A 1 42.53 -69.01 31.68
N GLY A 2 42.41 -67.74 31.30
CA GLY A 2 43.17 -66.51 31.47
C GLY A 2 42.33 -65.33 30.91
N ARG A 3 42.34 -64.19 31.64
CA ARG A 3 42.22 -62.75 31.26
C ARG A 3 41.22 -62.37 30.14
N SER A 4 40.11 -61.68 30.42
CA SER A 4 39.96 -60.22 30.71
C SER A 4 40.46 -59.28 29.61
N THR A 5 39.55 -58.58 28.91
CA THR A 5 39.57 -57.10 28.77
C THR A 5 38.23 -56.56 28.23
N ARG A 6 37.66 -55.53 28.89
CA ARG A 6 36.67 -54.59 28.34
C ARG A 6 37.42 -53.53 27.52
N MET A 7 36.82 -53.03 26.43
CA MET A 7 37.19 -51.72 25.87
C MET A 7 35.98 -50.79 25.81
N ILE A 8 36.22 -49.62 26.36
CA ILE A 8 35.44 -48.38 26.40
C ILE A 8 35.77 -47.61 25.12
N TRP A 9 34.79 -46.98 24.48
CA TRP A 9 35.06 -45.94 23.47
C TRP A 9 34.51 -44.60 23.97
N SER A 10 35.44 -43.66 24.08
CA SER A 10 35.32 -42.31 24.61
C SER A 10 34.86 -41.34 23.52
N GLN A 11 34.14 -40.30 23.94
CA GLN A 11 33.90 -39.08 23.17
C GLN A 11 35.22 -38.37 22.85
N MET A 12 35.30 -37.74 21.68
CA MET A 12 36.29 -36.70 21.36
C MET A 12 35.56 -35.43 20.87
N PRO A 13 35.92 -34.24 21.37
CA PRO A 13 35.42 -32.96 20.87
C PRO A 13 36.29 -32.46 19.72
N LEU A 14 35.68 -31.81 18.73
CA LEU A 14 36.37 -31.15 17.62
C LEU A 14 36.63 -29.67 18.00
N THR A 15 37.89 -29.34 18.28
CA THR A 15 38.41 -28.00 18.52
C THR A 15 38.63 -27.26 17.20
N MET A 16 38.22 -25.98 17.13
CA MET A 16 38.58 -25.08 16.01
C MET A 16 39.88 -24.33 16.30
N PRO A 17 40.66 -23.93 15.28
CA PRO A 17 41.93 -23.24 15.44
C PRO A 17 41.79 -21.76 15.80
N GLU A 18 42.68 -21.34 16.69
CA GLU A 18 42.96 -19.99 17.17
C GLU A 18 43.75 -19.19 16.11
N CYS A 19 43.42 -17.92 15.92
CA CYS A 19 44.22 -16.96 15.17
C CYS A 19 44.17 -15.63 15.94
N ASP A 20 45.21 -15.40 16.73
CA ASP A 20 45.60 -14.09 17.26
C ASP A 20 46.44 -13.36 16.21
N ASP A 21 46.23 -12.05 16.03
CA ASP A 21 47.28 -11.02 16.17
C ASP A 21 46.73 -9.61 15.89
N GLU A 22 46.60 -8.84 16.97
CA GLU A 22 47.15 -7.50 17.20
C GLU A 22 47.46 -6.58 16.00
N SER A 23 46.86 -5.38 15.99
CA SER A 23 47.58 -4.15 15.65
C SER A 23 46.89 -2.92 16.25
N SER A 24 47.74 -2.12 16.89
CA SER A 24 47.50 -1.05 17.84
C SER A 24 47.20 0.32 17.20
N GLU A 25 46.71 1.23 18.03
CA GLU A 25 46.91 2.70 17.99
C GLU A 25 46.37 3.54 16.82
N SER A 26 45.43 4.45 17.10
CA SER A 26 45.74 5.77 17.69
C SER A 26 44.56 6.74 17.58
N ASP A 27 44.11 7.24 18.73
CA ASP A 27 43.27 8.44 18.84
C ASP A 27 44.13 9.69 18.64
N HIS A 28 43.83 10.48 17.62
CA HIS A 28 44.36 11.84 17.46
C HIS A 28 43.30 12.76 16.84
N GLU A 29 42.65 13.55 17.69
CA GLU A 29 42.02 14.80 17.27
C GLU A 29 43.09 15.85 16.94
N PRO A 30 42.83 16.69 15.93
CA PRO A 30 43.22 18.08 16.06
C PRO A 30 42.03 19.02 15.80
N ASP A 31 41.76 19.85 16.81
CA ASP A 31 41.21 21.19 16.66
C ASP A 31 42.22 22.07 15.91
N PHE A 32 41.78 22.84 14.91
CA PHE A 32 42.22 24.22 14.68
C PHE A 32 41.38 24.87 13.57
N GLY A 33 40.81 26.02 13.91
CA GLY A 33 40.08 26.89 12.99
C GLY A 33 40.94 27.47 11.87
N GLY A 34 40.27 27.88 10.79
CA GLY A 34 40.88 28.57 9.66
C GLY A 34 39.95 29.61 9.06
N HIS A 35 40.10 30.85 9.54
CA HIS A 35 39.67 32.07 8.86
C HIS A 35 40.35 32.16 7.48
N GLY A 36 39.58 32.31 6.41
CA GLY A 36 40.10 32.67 5.09
C GLY A 36 39.85 34.16 4.83
N GLY A 37 40.87 34.98 5.02
CA GLY A 37 40.87 36.40 4.70
C GLY A 37 42.15 36.80 3.98
N ARG A 38 41.95 37.30 2.75
CA ARG A 38 42.67 38.37 2.04
C ARG A 38 44.13 38.20 1.59
N ASP A 39 44.26 38.46 0.29
CA ASP A 39 45.17 39.40 -0.40
C ASP A 39 46.66 39.29 -0.10
N ASP A 40 47.48 39.02 -1.14
CA ASP A 40 48.58 39.92 -1.49
C ASP A 40 49.04 39.71 -2.95
N ASP A 41 49.36 40.85 -3.56
CA ASP A 41 49.78 41.13 -4.92
C ASP A 41 51.25 40.73 -5.20
N GLY A 42 51.63 40.74 -6.49
CA GLY A 42 53.01 40.52 -6.93
C GLY A 42 53.24 40.56 -8.44
N ASP A 43 52.94 41.72 -9.04
CA ASP A 43 53.66 42.38 -10.16
C ASP A 43 55.20 42.17 -10.09
N ASP A 44 56.09 42.25 -11.10
CA ASP A 44 56.17 42.72 -12.50
C ASP A 44 57.64 42.45 -12.96
N ASP A 45 57.91 42.68 -14.25
CA ASP A 45 59.23 42.87 -14.91
C ASP A 45 60.16 41.63 -15.11
N GLY A 46 60.80 41.38 -16.26
CA GLY A 46 60.98 42.14 -17.50
C GLY A 46 62.10 41.49 -18.35
N ASP A 47 62.21 41.99 -19.58
CA ASP A 47 63.32 41.94 -20.55
C ASP A 47 63.56 40.72 -21.47
N ASP A 48 63.18 40.99 -22.72
CA ASP A 48 63.80 40.71 -24.03
C ASP A 48 65.25 40.23 -24.05
N ASP A 49 65.54 39.19 -24.84
CA ASP A 49 66.21 39.35 -26.15
C ASP A 49 66.39 37.99 -26.85
N ASP A 50 66.31 38.06 -28.18
CA ASP A 50 67.18 37.37 -29.15
C ASP A 50 66.57 36.38 -30.18
N GLU A 51 66.74 36.84 -31.43
CA GLU A 51 66.96 36.14 -32.69
C GLU A 51 65.96 35.14 -33.32
N ASN A 52 65.34 35.67 -34.38
CA ASN A 52 64.71 35.02 -35.51
C ASN A 52 65.66 34.10 -36.29
N GLN A 53 65.42 32.78 -36.28
CA GLN A 53 65.89 31.85 -37.32
C GLN A 53 64.97 30.63 -37.41
N ARG A 54 64.23 30.50 -38.52
CA ARG A 54 63.63 29.21 -38.92
C ARG A 54 64.76 28.23 -39.26
N PRO A 55 64.68 26.97 -38.82
CA PRO A 55 64.99 25.89 -39.75
C PRO A 55 64.01 24.72 -39.70
N SER A 56 63.61 24.32 -40.92
CA SER A 56 63.49 22.95 -41.40
C SER A 56 62.83 21.86 -40.53
N THR A 57 61.75 21.35 -41.12
CA THR A 57 61.33 19.95 -41.14
C THR A 57 62.50 18.96 -40.98
N ALA A 58 62.74 18.52 -39.76
CA ALA A 58 63.29 17.21 -39.48
C ALA A 58 62.16 16.41 -38.84
N THR A 59 61.65 15.45 -39.59
CA THR A 59 60.77 14.40 -39.10
C THR A 59 61.54 13.57 -38.08
N ASP A 60 61.63 14.06 -36.85
CA ASP A 60 61.87 13.18 -35.72
C ASP A 60 60.59 12.37 -35.53
N ALA A 61 60.61 11.22 -36.18
CA ALA A 61 59.80 10.07 -35.82
C ALA A 61 60.13 9.72 -34.36
N VAL A 62 59.60 10.50 -33.42
CA VAL A 62 59.27 10.00 -32.10
C VAL A 62 58.23 8.94 -32.37
N ALA A 63 58.71 7.71 -32.55
CA ALA A 63 57.88 6.53 -32.62
C ALA A 63 56.96 6.59 -31.40
N PHE A 64 55.71 7.00 -31.65
CA PHE A 64 54.67 7.08 -30.65
C PHE A 64 54.57 5.68 -30.05
N LYS A 65 55.11 5.51 -28.86
CA LYS A 65 55.13 4.22 -28.18
C LYS A 65 53.68 3.90 -27.85
N TRP A 66 53.10 3.01 -28.64
CA TRP A 66 51.85 2.31 -28.37
C TRP A 66 51.94 1.40 -27.13
N ASP A 67 52.82 1.69 -26.16
CA ASP A 67 53.11 0.87 -24.97
C ASP A 67 51.82 0.60 -24.17
N GLY A 68 50.88 1.55 -24.15
CA GLY A 68 49.59 1.35 -23.48
C GLY A 68 48.53 0.64 -24.32
N VAL A 69 48.71 0.46 -25.63
CA VAL A 69 47.67 -0.18 -26.48
C VAL A 69 47.77 -1.69 -26.44
N GLY A 70 48.97 -2.24 -26.24
CA GLY A 70 49.13 -3.64 -25.84
C GLY A 70 48.39 -3.90 -24.52
N ASP A 71 48.58 -3.03 -23.53
CA ASP A 71 47.89 -3.13 -22.24
C ASP A 71 46.38 -2.94 -22.35
N ILE A 72 45.90 -2.01 -23.16
CA ILE A 72 44.45 -1.82 -23.42
C ILE A 72 43.86 -3.02 -24.14
N GLN A 73 44.56 -3.61 -25.11
CA GLN A 73 44.11 -4.82 -25.80
C GLN A 73 44.13 -6.03 -24.86
N ALA A 74 45.15 -6.17 -24.03
CA ALA A 74 45.25 -7.22 -23.00
C ALA A 74 44.15 -7.07 -21.94
N LEU A 75 43.87 -5.84 -21.47
CA LEU A 75 42.78 -5.54 -20.56
C LEU A 75 41.41 -5.77 -21.21
N LYS A 76 41.27 -5.50 -22.51
CA LYS A 76 40.03 -5.78 -23.25
C LYS A 76 39.79 -7.27 -23.42
N LEU A 77 40.84 -8.05 -23.71
CA LEU A 77 40.78 -9.51 -23.77
C LEU A 77 40.45 -10.08 -22.39
N LYS A 78 41.16 -9.65 -21.34
CA LYS A 78 40.89 -10.05 -19.96
C LYS A 78 39.49 -9.65 -19.50
N ASN A 79 39.00 -8.47 -19.88
CA ASN A 79 37.61 -8.08 -19.61
C ASN A 79 36.62 -8.95 -20.38
N SER A 80 36.92 -9.35 -21.61
CA SER A 80 36.06 -10.27 -22.35
C SER A 80 36.04 -11.66 -21.71
N GLU A 81 37.17 -12.19 -21.26
CA GLU A 81 37.29 -13.46 -20.53
C GLU A 81 36.60 -13.38 -19.16
N LEU A 82 36.72 -12.26 -18.45
CA LEU A 82 36.00 -12.02 -17.21
C LEU A 82 34.49 -11.95 -17.47
N VAL A 83 34.06 -11.37 -18.58
CA VAL A 83 32.64 -11.34 -18.96
C VAL A 83 32.13 -12.74 -19.31
N THR A 84 32.88 -13.56 -20.05
CA THR A 84 32.48 -14.94 -20.35
C THR A 84 32.44 -15.80 -19.09
N THR A 85 33.42 -15.69 -18.20
CA THR A 85 33.41 -16.40 -16.91
C THR A 85 32.26 -15.93 -16.01
N ILE A 86 31.94 -14.64 -15.98
CA ILE A 86 30.74 -14.12 -15.29
C ILE A 86 29.46 -14.69 -15.92
N GLN A 87 29.39 -14.81 -17.24
CA GLN A 87 28.23 -15.41 -17.91
C GLN A 87 28.11 -16.91 -17.60
N GLU A 88 29.21 -17.65 -17.56
CA GLU A 88 29.26 -19.05 -17.14
C GLU A 88 28.86 -19.22 -15.67
N TYR A 89 29.37 -18.38 -14.76
CA TYR A 89 28.95 -18.42 -13.36
C TYR A 89 27.49 -18.03 -13.19
N LYS A 90 26.97 -17.08 -13.97
CA LYS A 90 25.52 -16.76 -13.96
C LYS A 90 24.69 -17.93 -14.47
N HIS A 91 25.17 -18.64 -15.49
CA HIS A 91 24.50 -19.82 -16.00
C HIS A 91 24.49 -20.94 -14.95
N GLN A 92 25.63 -21.21 -14.32
CA GLN A 92 25.76 -22.18 -13.23
C GLN A 92 24.89 -21.80 -12.02
N VAL A 93 24.82 -20.52 -11.66
CA VAL A 93 23.94 -20.04 -10.58
C VAL A 93 22.46 -20.23 -10.94
N ASN A 94 22.06 -19.96 -12.19
CA ASN A 94 20.69 -20.22 -12.63
C ASN A 94 20.37 -21.71 -12.65
N GLU A 95 21.30 -22.55 -13.09
CA GLU A 95 21.15 -24.01 -13.06
C GLU A 95 21.02 -24.52 -11.62
N LEU A 96 21.90 -24.06 -10.72
CA LEU A 96 21.83 -24.37 -9.29
C LEU A 96 20.54 -23.84 -8.64
N HIS A 97 20.02 -22.70 -9.07
CA HIS A 97 18.76 -22.13 -8.58
C HIS A 97 17.56 -22.98 -9.01
N VAL A 98 17.50 -23.39 -10.28
CA VAL A 98 16.46 -24.30 -10.78
C VAL A 98 16.54 -25.67 -10.09
N LEU A 99 17.75 -26.17 -9.83
CA LEU A 99 17.95 -27.39 -9.05
C LEU A 99 17.51 -27.21 -7.58
N LEU A 100 17.76 -26.05 -6.96
CA LEU A 100 17.29 -25.74 -5.61
C LEU A 100 15.75 -25.67 -5.54
N ASP A 101 15.11 -25.01 -6.50
CA ASP A 101 13.66 -24.89 -6.58
C ASP A 101 12.99 -26.25 -6.84
N ALA A 102 13.66 -27.15 -7.56
CA ALA A 102 13.21 -28.52 -7.78
C ALA A 102 13.42 -29.45 -6.56
N ILE A 103 14.37 -29.13 -5.69
CA ILE A 103 14.68 -29.86 -4.45
C ILE A 103 13.93 -29.28 -3.24
N GLU A 104 13.35 -28.07 -3.38
CA GLU A 104 12.50 -27.47 -2.35
C GLU A 104 11.33 -28.41 -2.02
N PRO A 105 11.15 -28.79 -0.74
CA PRO A 105 10.04 -29.66 -0.35
C PRO A 105 8.72 -28.98 -0.73
N ILE A 106 7.89 -29.63 -1.55
CA ILE A 106 6.54 -29.13 -1.85
C ILE A 106 5.87 -28.84 -0.49
N PRO A 107 5.50 -27.58 -0.20
CA PRO A 107 5.02 -27.21 1.12
C PRO A 107 3.76 -28.03 1.46
N GLY A 108 3.90 -29.01 2.37
CA GLY A 108 2.82 -29.92 2.78
C GLY A 108 2.85 -31.36 2.21
N LEU A 109 3.93 -31.84 1.60
CA LEU A 109 4.09 -33.25 1.19
C LEU A 109 5.02 -34.03 2.14
N ASP A 110 4.44 -34.73 3.13
CA ASP A 110 5.14 -35.73 3.94
C ASP A 110 5.32 -37.04 3.14
N VAL A 111 6.58 -37.44 3.10
CA VAL A 111 7.23 -38.35 2.17
C VAL A 111 6.98 -39.82 2.51
N ASN A 112 6.38 -40.12 3.66
CA ASN A 112 6.08 -41.49 4.08
C ASN A 112 4.58 -41.81 4.16
N THR A 113 3.74 -40.80 4.32
CA THR A 113 2.28 -40.97 4.38
C THR A 113 1.64 -40.96 3.00
N LEU A 114 2.33 -40.35 2.03
CA LEU A 114 2.15 -40.66 0.62
C LEU A 114 2.45 -42.14 0.33
N LYS A 115 3.47 -42.71 0.98
CA LYS A 115 3.79 -44.15 0.88
C LYS A 115 2.74 -45.04 1.53
N ASP A 116 1.80 -44.47 2.31
CA ASP A 116 0.67 -45.16 2.94
C ASP A 116 -0.70 -44.85 2.29
N VAL A 117 -0.74 -43.98 1.26
CA VAL A 117 -1.77 -44.10 0.20
C VAL A 117 -1.61 -45.46 -0.48
N MET A 118 -0.37 -45.92 -0.56
CA MET A 118 0.08 -47.03 -1.38
C MET A 118 0.02 -48.39 -0.67
N VAL A 119 -0.31 -48.43 0.63
CA VAL A 119 -0.31 -49.69 1.39
C VAL A 119 -1.63 -49.94 2.13
N GLY A 120 -2.75 -49.69 1.43
CA GLY A 120 -3.71 -50.78 1.28
C GLY A 120 -3.37 -51.54 0.01
N GLY A 121 -2.14 -52.09 -0.04
CA GLY A 121 -1.42 -52.48 -1.25
C GLY A 121 -2.31 -53.18 -2.28
N ASP A 122 -2.63 -52.47 -3.35
CA ASP A 122 -1.88 -52.60 -4.58
C ASP A 122 -1.93 -51.26 -5.32
N LEU A 123 -0.78 -50.92 -5.91
CA LEU A 123 -0.59 -49.72 -6.71
C LEU A 123 -1.54 -49.74 -7.90
N VAL A 124 -2.53 -48.87 -7.90
CA VAL A 124 -3.18 -48.43 -9.13
C VAL A 124 -2.65 -47.04 -9.41
N ASP A 125 -1.95 -46.88 -10.54
CA ASP A 125 -1.37 -45.64 -11.09
C ASP A 125 -2.35 -44.46 -10.98
N HIS A 126 -2.41 -43.82 -9.82
CA HIS A 126 -3.13 -42.58 -9.61
C HIS A 126 -2.06 -41.57 -9.24
N ASP A 127 -1.96 -40.52 -10.03
CA ASP A 127 -1.05 -39.42 -9.74
C ASP A 127 -1.28 -39.01 -8.28
N ILE A 128 -0.23 -39.03 -7.50
CA ILE A 128 -0.19 -38.70 -6.08
C ILE A 128 -0.80 -37.32 -5.83
N ARG A 129 -0.56 -36.42 -6.78
CA ARG A 129 -1.17 -35.09 -6.83
C ARG A 129 -2.67 -35.22 -7.01
N ASP A 130 -3.15 -36.07 -7.90
CA ASP A 130 -4.57 -36.32 -8.12
C ASP A 130 -5.23 -37.06 -6.96
N VAL A 131 -4.56 -38.02 -6.32
CA VAL A 131 -5.04 -38.64 -5.07
C VAL A 131 -5.15 -37.57 -3.99
N LYS A 132 -4.17 -36.66 -3.89
CA LYS A 132 -4.23 -35.54 -2.96
C LYS A 132 -5.33 -34.56 -3.34
N ILE A 133 -5.51 -34.23 -4.62
CA ILE A 133 -6.56 -33.32 -5.11
C ILE A 133 -7.93 -33.93 -4.84
N VAL A 134 -8.15 -35.21 -5.15
CA VAL A 134 -9.40 -35.94 -4.91
C VAL A 134 -9.64 -36.10 -3.41
N HIS A 135 -8.61 -36.42 -2.62
CA HIS A 135 -8.72 -36.49 -1.16
C HIS A 135 -9.08 -35.12 -0.57
N MET A 136 -8.40 -34.06 -1.00
CA MET A 136 -8.68 -32.69 -0.59
C MET A 136 -10.07 -32.26 -1.04
N ALA A 137 -10.51 -32.59 -2.25
CA ALA A 137 -11.85 -32.32 -2.75
C ALA A 137 -12.93 -33.09 -1.97
N LYS A 138 -12.68 -34.35 -1.61
CA LYS A 138 -13.56 -35.17 -0.76
C LYS A 138 -13.65 -34.60 0.65
N LYS A 139 -12.52 -34.17 1.22
CA LYS A 139 -12.44 -33.48 2.52
C LYS A 139 -13.17 -32.14 2.48
N LEU A 140 -12.99 -31.34 1.43
CA LEU A 140 -13.72 -30.09 1.22
C LEU A 140 -15.24 -30.30 1.14
N ARG A 141 -15.69 -31.35 0.43
CA ARG A 141 -17.12 -31.70 0.35
C ARG A 141 -17.66 -32.13 1.71
N GLN A 142 -16.93 -32.96 2.45
CA GLN A 142 -17.31 -33.39 3.80
C GLN A 142 -17.42 -32.22 4.77
N LEU A 143 -16.43 -31.33 4.79
CA LEU A 143 -16.43 -30.13 5.63
C LEU A 143 -17.58 -29.18 5.24
N LYS A 144 -17.88 -29.02 3.96
CA LYS A 144 -19.01 -28.21 3.50
C LYS A 144 -20.36 -28.78 3.97
N VAL A 145 -20.55 -30.11 3.92
CA VAL A 145 -21.76 -30.76 4.45
C VAL A 145 -21.85 -30.60 5.97
N ALA A 146 -20.75 -30.77 6.69
CA ALA A 146 -20.72 -30.56 8.14
C ALA A 146 -21.05 -29.11 8.52
N LEU A 147 -20.51 -28.13 7.79
CA LEU A 147 -20.82 -26.72 7.98
C LEU A 147 -22.31 -26.44 7.78
N ASN A 148 -22.90 -26.95 6.70
CA ASN A 148 -24.34 -26.78 6.44
C ASN A 148 -25.21 -27.45 7.50
N ASN A 149 -24.77 -28.58 8.07
CA ASN A 149 -25.46 -29.23 9.19
C ASN A 149 -25.34 -28.43 10.49
N GLN A 150 -24.21 -27.73 10.72
CA GLN A 150 -24.05 -26.87 11.89
C GLN A 150 -24.82 -25.55 11.75
N THR A 151 -24.87 -24.95 10.57
CA THR A 151 -25.66 -23.74 10.33
C THR A 151 -27.15 -24.01 10.49
N THR A 152 -27.65 -25.14 9.98
CA THR A 152 -29.05 -25.55 10.17
C THR A 152 -29.37 -25.87 11.63
N ARG A 153 -28.47 -26.52 12.38
CA ARG A 153 -28.61 -26.72 13.83
C ARG A 153 -28.58 -25.40 14.62
N GLY A 154 -27.69 -24.48 14.25
CA GLY A 154 -27.58 -23.15 14.86
C GLY A 154 -28.83 -22.32 14.63
N ALA A 155 -29.39 -22.35 13.42
CA ALA A 155 -30.66 -21.70 13.10
C ALA A 155 -31.81 -22.30 13.93
N GLY A 156 -31.87 -23.62 14.09
CA GLY A 156 -32.86 -24.28 14.95
C GLY A 156 -32.73 -23.89 16.43
N ALA A 157 -31.51 -23.81 16.96
CA ALA A 157 -31.25 -23.37 18.33
C ALA A 157 -31.62 -21.89 18.53
N ALA A 158 -31.27 -21.01 17.58
CA ALA A 158 -31.64 -19.60 17.62
C ALA A 158 -33.16 -19.40 17.59
N HIS A 159 -33.88 -20.18 16.76
CA HIS A 159 -35.34 -20.15 16.75
C HIS A 159 -35.92 -20.58 18.10
N LYS A 160 -35.34 -21.61 18.74
CA LYS A 160 -35.80 -22.06 20.05
C LYS A 160 -35.52 -21.04 21.17
N ILE A 161 -34.39 -20.32 21.08
CA ILE A 161 -34.08 -19.22 22.01
C ILE A 161 -35.11 -18.10 21.84
N ALA A 162 -35.42 -17.69 20.61
CA ALA A 162 -36.42 -16.66 20.35
C ALA A 162 -37.83 -17.06 20.86
N GLU A 163 -38.23 -18.32 20.66
CA GLU A 163 -39.48 -18.84 21.24
C GLU A 163 -39.51 -18.77 22.77
N LEU A 164 -38.41 -19.15 23.42
CA LEU A 164 -38.31 -19.13 24.89
C LEU A 164 -38.26 -17.69 25.44
N GLU A 165 -37.61 -16.76 24.74
CA GLU A 165 -37.59 -15.33 25.08
C GLU A 165 -38.98 -14.70 24.97
N MET A 166 -39.73 -15.03 23.91
CA MET A 166 -41.13 -14.60 23.79
C MET A 166 -42.01 -15.16 24.91
N ALA A 167 -41.88 -16.45 25.23
CA ALA A 167 -42.64 -17.07 26.32
C ALA A 167 -42.28 -16.48 27.69
N LEU A 168 -41.00 -16.13 27.91
CA LEU A 168 -40.54 -15.47 29.13
C LEU A 168 -41.08 -14.04 29.24
N HIS A 169 -41.10 -13.29 28.13
CA HIS A 169 -41.68 -11.95 28.09
C HIS A 169 -43.18 -11.98 28.39
N GLU A 170 -43.93 -12.90 27.78
CA GLU A 170 -45.36 -13.08 28.03
C GLU A 170 -45.63 -13.47 29.50
N ALA A 171 -44.83 -14.39 30.06
CA ALA A 171 -44.92 -14.76 31.47
C ALA A 171 -44.63 -13.57 32.41
N SER A 172 -43.61 -12.76 32.10
CA SER A 172 -43.26 -11.55 32.85
C SER A 172 -44.37 -10.50 32.81
N GLU A 173 -44.97 -10.29 31.64
CA GLU A 173 -46.09 -9.36 31.47
C GLU A 173 -47.33 -9.82 32.26
N ASN A 174 -47.61 -11.13 32.28
CA ASN A 174 -48.69 -11.71 33.07
C ASN A 174 -48.44 -11.57 34.57
N VAL A 175 -47.19 -11.72 35.04
CA VAL A 175 -46.81 -11.46 36.45
C VAL A 175 -47.01 -9.99 36.80
N LEU A 176 -46.60 -9.05 35.94
CA LEU A 176 -46.81 -7.62 36.14
C LEU A 176 -48.30 -7.25 36.17
N LYS A 177 -49.11 -7.83 35.27
CA LYS A 177 -50.58 -7.66 35.28
C LYS A 177 -51.19 -8.19 36.59
N GLY A 178 -50.75 -9.36 37.06
CA GLY A 178 -51.15 -9.93 38.35
C GLY A 178 -50.74 -9.05 39.53
N GLN A 179 -49.50 -8.55 39.55
CA GLN A 179 -49.02 -7.61 40.58
C GLN A 179 -49.81 -6.31 40.60
N ARG A 180 -50.14 -5.73 39.43
CA ARG A 180 -50.99 -4.53 39.34
C ARG A 180 -52.41 -4.79 39.87
N GLN A 181 -52.98 -5.96 39.60
CA GLN A 181 -54.28 -6.35 40.16
C GLN A 181 -54.21 -6.51 41.68
N ILE A 182 -53.15 -7.14 42.21
CA ILE A 182 -52.92 -7.27 43.66
C ILE A 182 -52.71 -5.90 44.31
N GLN A 183 -51.92 -5.02 43.70
CA GLN A 183 -51.64 -3.68 44.21
C GLN A 183 -52.89 -2.79 44.16
N LYS A 184 -53.75 -2.97 43.14
CA LYS A 184 -55.09 -2.34 43.08
C LYS A 184 -56.01 -2.84 44.19
N LEU A 185 -55.96 -4.12 44.53
CA LEU A 185 -56.69 -4.70 45.68
C LEU A 185 -56.13 -4.24 47.02
N GLN A 186 -54.82 -4.00 47.13
CA GLN A 186 -54.14 -3.52 48.35
C GLN A 186 -54.32 -2.01 48.59
N LEU A 187 -54.32 -1.18 47.53
CA LEU A 187 -54.57 0.27 47.60
C LEU A 187 -56.03 0.59 47.92
N LEU A 188 -56.97 -0.31 47.59
CA LEU A 188 -58.35 -0.26 48.08
C LEU A 188 -58.47 -0.77 49.53
N GLY A 189 -57.49 -0.45 50.38
CA GLY A 189 -57.39 -0.92 51.76
C GLY A 189 -58.73 -0.87 52.51
N GLY A 190 -59.27 -2.06 52.77
CA GLY A 190 -60.46 -2.27 53.59
C GLY A 190 -61.57 -2.98 52.83
N ALA A 191 -61.94 -4.16 53.31
CA ALA A 191 -63.27 -4.68 53.07
C ALA A 191 -64.33 -3.62 53.41
N PRO A 192 -65.39 -3.51 52.60
CA PRO A 192 -66.70 -3.50 53.23
C PRO A 192 -67.69 -4.46 52.54
N GLU A 193 -68.58 -4.93 53.40
CA GLU A 193 -69.85 -5.57 53.18
C GLU A 193 -70.75 -4.97 52.06
N PRO A 194 -71.79 -5.71 51.62
CA PRO A 194 -72.44 -5.55 50.33
C PRO A 194 -73.66 -4.61 50.37
N LYS A 195 -73.70 -3.60 49.50
CA LYS A 195 -74.95 -2.95 48.99
C LYS A 195 -74.64 -2.41 47.59
N ALA A 196 -75.00 -3.09 46.50
CA ALA A 196 -76.33 -3.14 45.89
C ALA A 196 -76.86 -1.77 45.47
N GLU A 197 -76.74 -1.46 44.17
CA GLU A 197 -77.71 -0.79 43.28
C GLU A 197 -77.13 -0.83 41.85
N LYS A 198 -77.65 -1.69 40.96
CA LYS A 198 -78.76 -1.44 39.99
C LYS A 198 -78.29 -0.48 38.88
N GLU A 199 -78.19 -0.84 37.60
CA GLU A 199 -79.10 -1.57 36.71
C GLU A 199 -78.35 -2.07 35.48
N GLY A 200 -78.72 -3.25 34.95
CA GLY A 200 -78.26 -3.68 33.62
C GLY A 200 -78.07 -5.18 33.45
N ASN A 201 -79.18 -5.90 33.31
CA ASN A 201 -79.33 -7.15 32.55
C ASN A 201 -79.00 -8.51 33.21
N ASN A 202 -80.09 -9.29 33.32
CA ASN A 202 -80.20 -10.76 33.30
C ASN A 202 -79.81 -11.56 34.57
N PRO A 203 -80.80 -12.13 35.30
CA PRO A 203 -80.57 -12.93 36.50
C PRO A 203 -79.91 -14.32 36.24
N ASN A 204 -79.47 -14.61 35.02
CA ASN A 204 -78.93 -15.93 34.64
C ASN A 204 -77.39 -15.99 34.55
N VAL A 205 -76.65 -14.89 34.77
CA VAL A 205 -75.18 -14.86 34.56
C VAL A 205 -74.36 -15.12 35.84
N VAL A 206 -74.88 -14.79 37.02
CA VAL A 206 -74.19 -15.05 38.31
C VAL A 206 -74.11 -16.56 38.65
N PRO A 207 -75.12 -17.40 38.35
CA PRO A 207 -74.99 -18.85 38.51
C PRO A 207 -73.99 -19.46 37.52
N VAL A 208 -73.92 -18.95 36.29
CA VAL A 208 -73.02 -19.47 35.25
C VAL A 208 -71.56 -19.19 35.59
N LYS A 209 -71.22 -17.97 36.03
CA LYS A 209 -69.84 -17.65 36.44
C LYS A 209 -69.38 -18.47 37.64
N LYS A 210 -70.23 -18.63 38.67
CA LYS A 210 -69.90 -19.50 39.82
C LYS A 210 -69.81 -20.97 39.42
N PHE A 211 -70.63 -21.41 38.47
CA PHE A 211 -70.58 -22.78 37.94
C PHE A 211 -69.32 -23.02 37.11
N ASP A 212 -68.88 -22.05 36.31
CA ASP A 212 -67.64 -22.11 35.55
C ASP A 212 -66.42 -22.04 36.48
N GLU A 213 -66.46 -21.23 37.53
CA GLU A 213 -65.43 -21.22 38.58
C GLU A 213 -65.38 -22.54 39.36
N LEU A 214 -66.54 -23.15 39.67
CA LEU A 214 -66.61 -24.45 40.32
C LEU A 214 -66.13 -25.58 39.40
N LYS A 215 -66.44 -25.51 38.10
CA LYS A 215 -65.90 -26.43 37.08
C LYS A 215 -64.40 -26.30 36.94
N GLN A 216 -63.88 -25.08 36.87
CA GLN A 216 -62.43 -24.83 36.83
C GLN A 216 -61.75 -25.34 38.09
N LYS A 217 -62.34 -25.14 39.27
CA LYS A 217 -61.84 -25.70 40.53
C LYS A 217 -61.90 -27.22 40.55
N LEU A 218 -62.96 -27.83 40.03
CA LEU A 218 -63.10 -29.28 39.96
C LEU A 218 -62.06 -29.88 39.00
N GLU A 219 -61.84 -29.25 37.85
CA GLU A 219 -60.80 -29.67 36.89
C GLU A 219 -59.40 -29.47 37.48
N ALA A 220 -59.15 -28.34 38.15
CA ALA A 220 -57.88 -28.08 38.84
C ALA A 220 -57.62 -29.13 39.94
N LEU A 221 -58.61 -29.44 40.77
CA LEU A 221 -58.53 -30.47 41.79
C LEU A 221 -58.36 -31.87 41.18
N ALA A 222 -58.97 -32.17 40.04
CA ALA A 222 -58.79 -33.44 39.33
C ALA A 222 -57.37 -33.57 38.76
N ILE A 223 -56.79 -32.48 38.25
CA ILE A 223 -55.40 -32.44 37.78
C ILE A 223 -54.44 -32.58 38.96
N GLU A 224 -54.68 -31.88 40.07
CA GLU A 224 -53.89 -32.03 41.29
C GLU A 224 -53.96 -33.44 41.85
N LEU A 225 -55.13 -34.07 41.87
CA LEU A 225 -55.31 -35.45 42.30
C LEU A 225 -54.56 -36.44 41.41
N LYS A 226 -54.59 -36.26 40.08
CA LYS A 226 -53.78 -37.07 39.15
C LYS A 226 -52.28 -36.84 39.36
N LYS A 227 -51.87 -35.60 39.66
CA LYS A 227 -50.47 -35.23 39.90
C LYS A 227 -49.96 -35.83 41.21
N THR A 228 -50.74 -35.79 42.28
CA THR A 228 -50.40 -36.41 43.57
C THR A 228 -50.40 -37.92 43.47
N GLN A 229 -51.34 -38.53 42.73
CA GLN A 229 -51.33 -39.97 42.46
C GLN A 229 -50.08 -40.38 41.66
N ARG A 230 -49.66 -39.61 40.65
CA ARG A 230 -48.40 -39.86 39.92
C ARG A 230 -47.17 -39.66 40.78
N ALA A 231 -47.15 -38.65 41.65
CA ALA A 231 -46.05 -38.44 42.59
C ALA A 231 -45.95 -39.62 43.56
N LEU A 232 -47.08 -40.09 44.11
CA LEU A 232 -47.13 -41.25 44.97
C LEU A 232 -46.69 -42.52 44.25
N GLN A 233 -47.11 -42.73 42.99
CA GLN A 233 -46.66 -43.86 42.17
C GLN A 233 -45.14 -43.85 41.97
N LYS A 234 -44.54 -42.68 41.71
CA LYS A 234 -43.07 -42.54 41.59
C LYS A 234 -42.33 -42.85 42.89
N GLU A 235 -42.91 -42.50 44.04
CA GLU A 235 -42.33 -42.78 45.36
C GLU A 235 -42.46 -44.26 45.75
N VAL A 236 -43.53 -44.92 45.31
CA VAL A 236 -43.83 -46.32 45.62
C VAL A 236 -43.16 -47.29 44.64
N GLY A 237 -42.91 -46.85 43.40
CA GLY A 237 -42.41 -47.67 42.29
C GLY A 237 -43.52 -47.97 41.27
N ASP A 238 -43.20 -47.94 39.97
CA ASP A 238 -44.17 -48.17 38.87
C ASP A 238 -44.71 -49.61 38.84
N ASP A 239 -44.10 -50.52 39.58
CA ASP A 239 -44.40 -51.95 39.69
C ASP A 239 -45.42 -52.30 40.79
N VAL A 240 -45.91 -51.31 41.56
CA VAL A 240 -46.86 -51.53 42.65
C VAL A 240 -48.15 -50.72 42.43
N ALA A 241 -49.27 -51.39 42.17
CA ALA A 241 -50.55 -50.72 41.97
C ALA A 241 -51.02 -50.02 43.26
N LEU A 242 -51.28 -48.71 43.19
CA LEU A 242 -51.75 -47.92 44.34
C LEU A 242 -53.10 -48.41 44.90
N ALA A 243 -53.94 -49.00 44.05
CA ALA A 243 -55.21 -49.63 44.46
C ALA A 243 -54.97 -50.80 45.43
N ASP A 244 -53.98 -51.65 45.15
CA ASP A 244 -53.61 -52.78 46.01
C ASP A 244 -53.00 -52.31 47.34
N ILE A 245 -52.45 -51.09 47.42
CA ILE A 245 -51.97 -50.52 48.69
C ILE A 245 -53.15 -50.05 49.54
N LEU A 246 -54.13 -49.40 48.92
CA LEU A 246 -55.31 -48.87 49.60
C LEU A 246 -56.30 -49.97 50.02
N GLU A 247 -56.50 -51.01 49.20
CA GLU A 247 -57.38 -52.14 49.53
C GLU A 247 -56.75 -53.15 50.51
N SER A 248 -55.42 -53.20 50.62
CA SER A 248 -54.73 -54.12 51.54
C SER A 248 -54.64 -53.63 52.99
N SER A 249 -55.45 -52.66 53.42
CA SER A 249 -55.38 -52.17 54.80
C SER A 249 -55.83 -53.20 55.85
N GLU A 250 -56.46 -54.32 55.46
CA GLU A 250 -57.05 -55.27 56.41
C GLU A 250 -56.34 -56.63 56.53
N SER A 251 -55.36 -56.99 55.69
CA SER A 251 -54.68 -58.29 55.86
C SER A 251 -53.34 -58.41 55.13
N GLY A 252 -52.24 -58.55 55.90
CA GLY A 252 -51.10 -59.36 55.45
C GLY A 252 -49.81 -58.68 54.98
N LYS A 253 -49.53 -57.38 55.26
CA LYS A 253 -48.26 -56.75 54.85
C LYS A 253 -47.26 -56.62 56.01
N ARG A 254 -46.21 -57.46 55.99
CA ARG A 254 -44.96 -57.22 56.72
C ARG A 254 -44.45 -55.81 56.33
N GLY A 255 -44.48 -54.85 57.25
CA GLY A 255 -44.30 -53.44 56.92
C GLY A 255 -42.96 -53.12 56.24
N ARG A 256 -42.93 -52.08 55.39
CA ARG A 256 -41.73 -51.58 54.69
C ARG A 256 -40.53 -51.41 55.63
N ALA A 257 -40.77 -50.96 56.86
CA ALA A 257 -39.74 -50.86 57.90
C ALA A 257 -39.07 -52.22 58.23
N GLN A 258 -39.84 -53.29 58.32
CA GLN A 258 -39.35 -54.63 58.63
C GLN A 258 -38.62 -55.27 57.43
N GLN A 259 -38.99 -54.87 56.20
CA GLN A 259 -38.29 -55.26 54.98
C GLN A 259 -36.94 -54.52 54.85
N ILE A 260 -36.91 -53.22 55.16
CA ILE A 260 -35.68 -52.41 55.23
C ILE A 260 -34.72 -52.97 56.29
N VAL A 261 -35.21 -53.32 57.49
CA VAL A 261 -34.37 -53.90 58.55
C VAL A 261 -33.75 -55.22 58.09
N MET A 262 -34.52 -56.07 57.41
CA MET A 262 -34.02 -57.35 56.92
C MET A 262 -32.99 -57.17 55.78
N LEU A 263 -33.25 -56.24 54.85
CA LEU A 263 -32.31 -55.92 53.77
C LEU A 263 -31.02 -55.29 54.31
N LYS A 264 -31.10 -54.37 55.28
CA LYS A 264 -29.93 -53.81 55.98
C LYS A 264 -29.11 -54.89 56.67
N ALA A 265 -29.76 -55.85 57.33
CA ALA A 265 -29.05 -56.98 57.94
C ALA A 265 -28.36 -57.87 56.89
N LYS A 266 -28.99 -58.05 55.72
CA LYS A 266 -28.42 -58.84 54.62
C LYS A 266 -27.25 -58.13 53.93
N VAL A 267 -27.34 -56.82 53.71
CA VAL A 267 -26.25 -55.99 53.19
C VAL A 267 -25.06 -56.04 54.15
N LYS A 268 -25.28 -55.83 55.45
CA LYS A 268 -24.22 -55.88 56.46
C LYS A 268 -23.52 -57.25 56.55
N LYS A 269 -24.26 -58.34 56.30
CA LYS A 269 -23.69 -59.69 56.24
C LYS A 269 -22.84 -59.87 54.97
N LEU A 270 -23.33 -59.42 53.82
CA LEU A 270 -22.60 -59.48 52.55
C LEU A 270 -21.35 -58.59 52.57
N GLU A 271 -21.42 -57.39 53.14
CA GLU A 271 -20.26 -56.51 53.35
C GLU A 271 -19.19 -57.21 54.21
N LYS A 272 -19.61 -57.91 55.26
CA LYS A 272 -18.69 -58.67 56.12
C LYS A 272 -18.09 -59.88 55.39
N GLU A 273 -18.85 -60.53 54.51
CA GLU A 273 -18.36 -61.62 53.66
C GLU A 273 -17.40 -61.10 52.57
N VAL A 274 -17.63 -59.93 51.99
CA VAL A 274 -16.73 -59.27 51.03
C VAL A 274 -15.44 -58.82 51.73
N ALA A 275 -15.53 -58.22 52.92
CA ALA A 275 -14.37 -57.84 53.71
C ALA A 275 -13.56 -59.06 54.18
N ALA A 276 -14.19 -60.22 54.39
CA ALA A 276 -13.52 -61.47 54.74
C ALA A 276 -12.99 -62.25 53.53
N SER A 277 -13.50 -61.99 52.33
CA SER A 277 -13.11 -62.65 51.08
C SER A 277 -12.15 -61.81 50.21
N ALA A 278 -11.82 -60.58 50.62
CA ALA A 278 -10.85 -59.74 49.93
C ALA A 278 -9.41 -60.15 50.33
N PRO A 279 -8.53 -60.54 49.39
CA PRO A 279 -7.10 -60.59 49.64
C PRO A 279 -6.56 -59.15 49.83
N PRO A 280 -5.39 -58.94 50.47
CA PRO A 280 -4.84 -57.60 50.67
C PRO A 280 -4.46 -56.98 49.32
N SER A 281 -5.35 -56.14 48.78
CA SER A 281 -5.23 -55.48 47.47
C SER A 281 -4.57 -54.10 47.53
N ASP A 282 -4.17 -53.62 48.72
CA ASP A 282 -3.61 -52.27 48.94
C ASP A 282 -2.30 -52.00 48.16
N HIS A 283 -1.60 -53.03 47.69
CA HIS A 283 -0.32 -52.87 46.99
C HIS A 283 -0.43 -52.60 45.47
N LEU A 284 -1.55 -52.91 44.84
CA LEU A 284 -1.75 -52.65 43.42
C LEU A 284 -2.25 -51.23 43.18
N ASP A 285 -3.17 -50.74 44.03
CA ASP A 285 -3.73 -49.40 43.91
C ASP A 285 -2.68 -48.31 44.16
N MET A 286 -1.81 -48.49 45.18
CA MET A 286 -0.74 -47.53 45.48
C MET A 286 0.37 -47.46 44.42
N ARG A 287 0.60 -48.54 43.64
CA ARG A 287 1.57 -48.55 42.52
C ARG A 287 1.01 -47.89 41.27
N VAL A 288 -0.30 -47.98 41.05
CA VAL A 288 -1.00 -47.29 39.96
C VAL A 288 -0.99 -45.78 40.23
N ASP A 289 -1.25 -45.37 41.48
CA ASP A 289 -1.22 -43.97 41.88
C ASP A 289 0.19 -43.35 41.76
N ALA A 290 1.24 -44.05 42.20
CA ALA A 290 2.62 -43.56 42.07
C ALA A 290 3.06 -43.41 40.59
N LYS A 291 2.60 -44.31 39.72
CA LYS A 291 2.86 -44.21 38.27
C LYS A 291 2.09 -43.04 37.65
N ALA A 292 0.84 -42.83 38.07
CA ALA A 292 0.02 -41.69 37.63
C ALA A 292 0.63 -40.35 38.08
N GLU A 293 1.19 -40.27 39.29
CA GLU A 293 1.91 -39.08 39.76
C GLU A 293 3.17 -38.79 38.95
N GLN A 294 3.96 -39.83 38.61
CA GLN A 294 5.15 -39.68 37.79
C GLN A 294 4.80 -39.24 36.35
N GLU A 295 3.73 -39.80 35.77
CA GLU A 295 3.20 -39.36 34.48
C GLU A 295 2.69 -37.92 34.52
N LEU A 296 2.03 -37.49 35.62
CA LEU A 296 1.60 -36.10 35.81
C LEU A 296 2.78 -35.13 35.92
N LEU A 297 3.87 -35.50 36.60
CA LEU A 297 5.08 -34.69 36.69
C LEU A 297 5.80 -34.59 35.35
N ALA A 298 5.90 -35.69 34.61
CA ALA A 298 6.43 -35.68 33.25
C ALA A 298 5.60 -34.76 32.34
N LEU A 299 4.27 -34.86 32.40
CA LEU A 299 3.38 -34.00 31.62
C LEU A 299 3.51 -32.51 32.00
N LYS A 300 3.70 -32.20 33.29
CA LYS A 300 3.95 -30.83 33.75
C LYS A 300 5.28 -30.30 33.23
N HIS A 301 6.33 -31.10 33.26
CA HIS A 301 7.65 -30.73 32.76
C HIS A 301 7.65 -30.55 31.24
N ASP A 302 6.96 -31.42 30.49
CA ASP A 302 6.80 -31.27 29.04
C ASP A 302 5.98 -30.02 28.69
N LYS A 303 4.92 -29.73 29.46
CA LYS A 303 4.19 -28.45 29.34
C LYS A 303 5.08 -27.25 29.63
N GLN A 304 5.91 -27.33 30.67
CA GLN A 304 6.85 -26.24 31.00
C GLN A 304 7.86 -26.04 29.87
N LYS A 305 8.45 -27.11 29.34
CA LYS A 305 9.37 -27.04 28.18
C LYS A 305 8.69 -26.43 26.95
N GLN A 306 7.44 -26.80 26.67
CA GLN A 306 6.68 -26.21 25.57
C GLN A 306 6.43 -24.71 25.80
N LEU A 307 6.10 -24.30 27.03
CA LEU A 307 5.95 -22.89 27.38
C LEU A 307 7.27 -22.12 27.24
N ASP A 308 8.37 -22.68 27.72
CA ASP A 308 9.70 -22.08 27.61
C ASP A 308 10.12 -21.95 26.13
N GLN A 309 9.87 -22.97 25.32
CA GLN A 309 10.14 -22.93 23.87
C GLN A 309 9.31 -21.84 23.17
N VAL A 310 8.00 -21.76 23.44
CA VAL A 310 7.14 -20.73 22.85
C VAL A 310 7.56 -19.33 23.31
N THR A 311 8.04 -19.20 24.56
CA THR A 311 8.56 -17.94 25.09
C THR A 311 9.85 -17.52 24.40
N ALA A 312 10.79 -18.45 24.22
CA ALA A 312 12.03 -18.21 23.49
C ALA A 312 11.77 -17.86 22.02
N ASP A 313 10.84 -18.55 21.36
CA ASP A 313 10.44 -18.27 19.98
C ASP A 313 9.82 -16.86 19.89
N MET A 314 8.92 -16.50 20.82
CA MET A 314 8.35 -15.15 20.92
C MET A 314 9.42 -14.06 21.10
N GLU A 315 10.44 -14.30 21.91
CA GLU A 315 11.54 -13.36 22.11
C GLU A 315 12.40 -13.22 20.84
N SER A 316 12.72 -14.34 20.17
CA SER A 316 13.46 -14.34 18.91
C SER A 316 12.72 -13.60 17.78
N PHE A 317 11.39 -13.74 17.69
CA PHE A 317 10.58 -13.03 16.71
C PHE A 317 10.49 -11.53 17.01
N LYS A 318 10.49 -11.14 18.29
CA LYS A 318 10.55 -9.73 18.70
C LYS A 318 11.89 -9.10 18.31
N ASP A 319 13.00 -9.77 18.59
CA ASP A 319 14.34 -9.32 18.21
C ASP A 319 14.49 -9.18 16.68
N ALA A 320 13.96 -10.14 15.93
CA ALA A 320 13.96 -10.08 14.47
C ALA A 320 13.13 -8.90 13.95
N THR A 321 11.97 -8.66 14.57
CA THR A 321 11.09 -7.52 14.23
C THR A 321 11.77 -6.19 14.54
N GLU A 322 12.44 -6.07 15.68
CA GLU A 322 13.17 -4.85 16.05
C GLU A 322 14.35 -4.59 15.10
N LYS A 323 15.14 -5.62 14.78
CA LYS A 323 16.24 -5.52 13.80
C LYS A 323 15.73 -5.10 12.43
N LEU A 324 14.59 -5.63 11.99
CA LEU A 324 13.99 -5.26 10.70
C LEU A 324 13.44 -3.83 10.72
N SER A 325 12.82 -3.41 11.82
CA SER A 325 12.34 -2.03 12.02
C SER A 325 13.50 -1.03 11.93
N ARG A 326 14.62 -1.29 12.63
CA ARG A 326 15.83 -0.45 12.55
C ARG A 326 16.39 -0.37 11.12
N LYS A 327 16.41 -1.49 10.38
CA LYS A 327 16.83 -1.50 8.96
C LYS A 327 15.89 -0.68 8.08
N TYR A 328 14.59 -0.77 8.30
CA TYR A 328 13.59 -0.01 7.58
C TYR A 328 13.73 1.49 7.83
N ASP A 329 13.91 1.91 9.09
CA ASP A 329 14.14 3.31 9.44
C ASP A 329 15.44 3.86 8.83
N ALA A 330 16.51 3.07 8.83
CA ALA A 330 17.76 3.43 8.16
C ALA A 330 17.58 3.59 6.63
N GLN A 331 16.85 2.68 5.98
CA GLN A 331 16.53 2.78 4.55
C GLN A 331 15.66 4.00 4.25
N LYS A 332 14.65 4.27 5.08
CA LYS A 332 13.77 5.43 4.97
C LYS A 332 14.58 6.74 5.09
N ALA A 333 15.51 6.83 6.04
CA ALA A 333 16.39 7.98 6.17
C ALA A 333 17.29 8.15 4.93
N ARG A 334 17.85 7.05 4.41
CA ARG A 334 18.65 7.07 3.16
C ARG A 334 17.82 7.55 1.97
N LEU A 335 16.59 7.06 1.81
CA LEU A 335 15.70 7.49 0.73
C LEU A 335 15.41 8.99 0.82
N GLN A 336 15.13 9.53 2.00
CA GLN A 336 14.90 10.97 2.18
C GLN A 336 16.13 11.83 1.81
N VAL A 337 17.34 11.36 2.12
CA VAL A 337 18.58 12.06 1.71
C VAL A 337 18.75 12.01 0.20
N LEU A 338 18.58 10.83 -0.41
CA LEU A 338 18.68 10.67 -1.87
C LEU A 338 17.64 11.52 -2.61
N GLU A 339 16.42 11.61 -2.10
CA GLU A 339 15.37 12.47 -2.67
C GLU A 339 15.76 13.96 -2.60
N LYS A 340 16.31 14.41 -1.47
CA LYS A 340 16.83 15.79 -1.32
C LYS A 340 17.97 16.05 -2.29
N GLU A 341 18.90 15.11 -2.47
CA GLU A 341 20.01 15.23 -3.41
C GLU A 341 19.55 15.21 -4.87
N ALA A 342 18.59 14.36 -5.22
CA ALA A 342 17.97 14.34 -6.54
C ALA A 342 17.28 15.68 -6.85
N GLY A 343 16.59 16.27 -5.88
CA GLY A 343 16.02 17.61 -5.98
C GLY A 343 17.08 18.69 -6.24
N LYS A 344 18.18 18.68 -5.48
CA LYS A 344 19.32 19.60 -5.69
C LYS A 344 19.99 19.40 -7.05
N ASN A 345 20.11 18.17 -7.53
CA ASN A 345 20.67 17.91 -8.85
C ASN A 345 19.75 18.39 -9.96
N LYS A 346 18.43 18.24 -9.81
CA LYS A 346 17.46 18.79 -10.77
C LYS A 346 17.56 20.32 -10.87
N THR A 347 17.70 21.02 -9.75
CA THR A 347 17.88 22.49 -9.78
C THR A 347 19.20 22.88 -10.40
N ARG A 348 20.31 22.19 -10.08
CA ARG A 348 21.62 22.41 -10.75
C ARG A 348 21.54 22.20 -12.25
N VAL A 349 20.92 21.11 -12.71
CA VAL A 349 20.73 20.85 -14.15
C VAL A 349 19.86 21.94 -14.78
N SER A 350 18.79 22.39 -14.13
CA SER A 350 17.97 23.52 -14.62
C SER A 350 18.80 24.77 -14.84
N VAL A 351 19.65 25.13 -13.87
CA VAL A 351 20.55 26.30 -13.98
C VAL A 351 21.56 26.12 -15.11
N LEU A 352 22.14 24.94 -15.28
CA LEU A 352 23.06 24.68 -16.40
C LEU A 352 22.37 24.77 -17.76
N LEU A 353 21.12 24.30 -17.86
CA LEU A 353 20.32 24.43 -19.07
C LEU A 353 19.96 25.89 -19.37
N GLU A 354 19.65 26.69 -18.35
CA GLU A 354 19.44 28.13 -18.50
C GLU A 354 20.72 28.84 -18.95
N LYS A 355 21.87 28.49 -18.38
CA LYS A 355 23.17 29.01 -18.83
C LYS A 355 23.46 28.64 -20.27
N SER A 356 23.30 27.36 -20.64
CA SER A 356 23.47 26.91 -22.03
C SER A 356 22.57 27.68 -23.00
N LYS A 357 21.31 27.93 -22.64
CA LYS A 357 20.41 28.73 -23.48
C LYS A 357 20.89 30.18 -23.62
N ASN A 358 21.43 30.77 -22.55
CA ASN A 358 21.99 32.12 -22.59
C ASN A 358 23.27 32.15 -23.45
N ASP A 359 24.11 31.12 -23.35
CA ASP A 359 25.32 30.96 -24.15
C ASP A 359 24.97 30.77 -25.64
N ASP A 360 23.96 29.95 -25.95
CA ASP A 360 23.44 29.78 -27.32
C ASP A 360 22.93 31.11 -27.89
N ALA A 361 22.20 31.91 -27.08
CA ALA A 361 21.71 33.22 -27.49
C ALA A 361 22.86 34.21 -27.74
N LEU A 362 23.93 34.15 -26.94
CA LEU A 362 25.14 34.95 -27.13
C LEU A 362 25.90 34.53 -28.40
N ILE A 363 26.05 33.23 -28.63
CA ILE A 363 26.68 32.67 -29.84
C ILE A 363 25.91 33.11 -31.08
N ASP A 364 24.58 33.03 -31.06
CA ASP A 364 23.72 33.52 -32.14
C ASP A 364 23.90 35.02 -32.40
N ALA A 365 24.03 35.83 -31.34
CA ALA A 365 24.27 37.27 -31.48
C ALA A 365 25.64 37.56 -32.14
N LEU A 366 26.69 36.86 -31.70
CA LEU A 366 28.03 36.99 -32.28
C LEU A 366 28.09 36.51 -33.73
N HIS A 367 27.40 35.40 -34.06
CA HIS A 367 27.29 34.94 -35.45
C HIS A 367 26.62 35.98 -36.35
N ARG A 368 25.52 36.60 -35.89
CA ARG A 368 24.87 37.70 -36.61
C ARG A 368 25.81 38.87 -36.84
N GLU A 369 26.58 39.28 -35.82
CA GLU A 369 27.56 40.36 -35.97
C GLU A 369 28.67 40.00 -36.96
N MET A 370 29.19 38.77 -36.93
CA MET A 370 30.18 38.28 -37.88
C MET A 370 29.64 38.25 -39.31
N ASP A 371 28.39 37.84 -39.51
CA ASP A 371 27.74 37.87 -40.81
C ASP A 371 27.50 39.31 -41.29
N ASP A 372 27.12 40.22 -40.40
CA ASP A 372 27.00 41.65 -40.70
C ASP A 372 28.34 42.26 -41.11
N LEU A 373 29.43 41.93 -40.42
CA LEU A 373 30.78 42.39 -40.76
C LEU A 373 31.26 41.80 -42.09
N ARG A 374 31.01 40.51 -42.35
CA ARG A 374 31.31 39.87 -43.64
C ARG A 374 30.51 40.50 -44.78
N THR A 375 29.22 40.77 -44.58
CA THR A 375 28.40 41.46 -45.59
C THR A 375 28.84 42.89 -45.81
N LYS A 376 29.20 43.64 -44.76
CA LYS A 376 29.79 44.99 -44.88
C LYS A 376 31.13 44.96 -45.63
N SER A 377 32.02 44.02 -45.30
CA SER A 377 33.32 43.85 -45.97
C SER A 377 33.19 43.47 -47.44
N THR A 378 32.30 42.51 -47.76
CA THR A 378 32.03 42.14 -49.16
C THR A 378 31.36 43.27 -49.95
N LYS A 379 30.45 44.04 -49.34
CA LYS A 379 29.90 45.27 -49.93
C LYS A 379 30.98 46.31 -50.16
N ALA A 380 31.89 46.53 -49.21
CA ALA A 380 33.02 47.46 -49.36
C ALA A 380 33.99 47.02 -50.47
N LEU A 381 34.29 45.72 -50.58
CA LEU A 381 35.12 45.17 -51.66
C LEU A 381 34.44 45.32 -53.03
N ARG A 382 33.12 45.08 -53.11
CA ARG A 382 32.32 45.32 -54.33
C ARG A 382 32.26 46.81 -54.69
N ALA A 383 32.11 47.70 -53.72
CA ALA A 383 32.15 49.13 -53.95
C ALA A 383 33.51 49.57 -54.50
N ARG A 384 34.63 49.10 -53.91
CA ARG A 384 36.00 49.41 -54.38
C ARG A 384 36.31 48.87 -55.78
N THR A 385 35.70 47.77 -56.19
CA THR A 385 35.88 47.22 -57.55
C THR A 385 34.99 47.91 -58.58
N ALA A 386 33.83 48.46 -58.16
CA ALA A 386 32.95 49.26 -59.01
C ALA A 386 33.41 50.73 -59.17
N ASP A 387 34.17 51.28 -58.23
CA ASP A 387 34.61 52.69 -58.21
C ASP A 387 35.86 52.98 -59.07
N SER A 388 36.25 52.05 -59.94
CA SER A 388 37.33 52.26 -60.92
C SER A 388 36.92 53.09 -62.15
N SER A 389 35.69 53.62 -62.19
CA SER A 389 35.20 54.42 -63.32
C SER A 389 34.29 55.62 -62.94
N MET A 390 34.81 56.68 -62.28
CA MET A 390 34.45 58.13 -62.42
C MET A 390 34.52 58.94 -61.09
N PRO A 391 34.93 60.24 -61.08
CA PRO A 391 34.80 61.13 -59.90
C PRO A 391 33.77 62.29 -60.14
N PRO A 392 33.48 63.21 -59.18
CA PRO A 392 32.60 62.99 -58.02
C PRO A 392 31.62 64.18 -57.75
N LYS A 393 30.30 63.91 -57.68
CA LYS A 393 29.29 64.81 -57.04
C LYS A 393 28.21 64.03 -56.29
N ALA A 394 27.91 62.80 -56.73
CA ALA A 394 27.03 61.89 -56.00
C ALA A 394 27.66 61.41 -54.68
N THR A 395 28.96 61.07 -54.69
CA THR A 395 29.67 60.55 -53.52
C THR A 395 29.73 61.54 -52.35
N ALA A 396 29.86 62.85 -52.61
CA ALA A 396 29.87 63.87 -51.56
C ALA A 396 28.49 64.04 -50.89
N ASN A 397 27.40 63.91 -51.67
CA ASN A 397 26.05 63.93 -51.12
C ASN A 397 25.75 62.65 -50.33
N ASP A 398 26.17 61.49 -50.83
CA ASP A 398 26.04 60.20 -50.14
C ASP A 398 26.86 60.18 -48.84
N GLU A 399 28.05 60.80 -48.83
CA GLU A 399 28.89 60.96 -47.64
C GLU A 399 28.25 61.93 -46.63
N ILE A 400 27.71 63.06 -47.08
CA ILE A 400 26.94 63.98 -46.22
C ILE A 400 25.70 63.28 -45.63
N GLU A 401 25.01 62.45 -46.40
CA GLU A 401 23.85 61.68 -45.93
C GLU A 401 24.26 60.58 -44.93
N SER A 402 25.38 59.89 -45.17
CA SER A 402 25.99 58.96 -44.22
C SER A 402 26.41 59.63 -42.91
N LEU A 403 27.03 60.81 -42.97
CA LEU A 403 27.41 61.60 -41.79
C LEU A 403 26.18 62.10 -41.02
N ARG A 404 25.11 62.51 -41.73
CA ARG A 404 23.83 62.87 -41.10
C ARG A 404 23.17 61.68 -40.41
N ALA A 405 23.21 60.49 -41.02
CA ALA A 405 22.72 59.27 -40.42
C ALA A 405 23.52 58.90 -39.15
N LEU A 406 24.86 59.00 -39.20
CA LEU A 406 25.72 58.76 -38.04
C LEU A 406 25.43 59.75 -36.90
N CYS A 407 25.30 61.04 -37.20
CA CYS A 407 24.93 62.04 -36.20
C CYS A 407 23.52 61.79 -35.62
N ALA A 408 22.58 61.29 -36.41
CA ALA A 408 21.25 60.93 -35.94
C ALA A 408 21.30 59.71 -34.99
N ASP A 409 22.12 58.70 -35.30
CA ASP A 409 22.31 57.54 -34.44
C ASP A 409 23.05 57.89 -33.14
N GLN A 410 24.08 58.74 -33.20
CA GLN A 410 24.74 59.27 -31.99
C GLN A 410 23.76 60.05 -31.10
N LYS A 411 22.87 60.86 -31.68
CA LYS A 411 21.81 61.55 -30.92
C LYS A 411 20.84 60.57 -30.27
N ARG A 412 20.49 59.47 -30.94
CA ARG A 412 19.64 58.41 -30.36
C ARG A 412 20.34 57.69 -29.21
N GLN A 413 21.63 57.39 -29.35
CA GLN A 413 22.43 56.79 -28.27
C GLN A 413 22.52 57.72 -27.06
N LEU A 414 22.78 59.01 -27.28
CA LEU A 414 22.80 60.01 -26.20
C LEU A 414 21.44 60.09 -25.49
N ALA A 415 20.33 60.17 -26.24
CA ALA A 415 18.98 60.17 -25.65
C ALA A 415 18.70 58.88 -24.85
N HIS A 416 19.18 57.72 -25.31
CA HIS A 416 19.05 56.46 -24.57
C HIS A 416 19.88 56.45 -23.28
N HIS A 417 21.12 56.93 -23.31
CA HIS A 417 21.95 57.07 -22.12
C HIS A 417 21.35 58.07 -21.14
N GLU A 418 20.84 59.21 -21.60
CA GLU A 418 20.13 60.19 -20.77
C GLU A 418 18.89 59.57 -20.09
N ALA A 419 18.07 58.83 -20.83
CA ALA A 419 16.90 58.14 -20.27
C ALA A 419 17.30 57.07 -19.23
N THR A 420 18.40 56.37 -19.46
CA THR A 420 18.95 55.36 -18.52
C THR A 420 19.51 56.01 -17.26
N ILE A 421 20.19 57.14 -17.39
CA ILE A 421 20.66 57.94 -16.25
C ILE A 421 19.45 58.46 -15.45
N GLU A 422 18.40 58.92 -16.12
CA GLU A 422 17.17 59.32 -15.45
C GLU A 422 16.46 58.16 -14.74
N SER A 423 16.47 56.94 -15.30
CA SER A 423 15.94 55.78 -14.60
C SER A 423 16.76 55.41 -13.38
N PHE A 424 18.09 55.39 -13.48
CA PHE A 424 18.94 55.14 -12.32
C PHE A 424 18.81 56.22 -11.25
N ARG A 425 18.65 57.49 -11.63
CA ARG A 425 18.34 58.57 -10.68
C ARG A 425 16.99 58.37 -9.99
N ARG A 426 15.96 57.92 -10.72
CA ARG A 426 14.65 57.56 -10.14
C ARG A 426 14.76 56.38 -9.19
N ASP A 427 15.48 55.32 -9.56
CA ASP A 427 15.65 54.11 -8.75
C ASP A 427 16.45 54.41 -7.48
N LEU A 428 17.51 55.22 -7.56
CA LEU A 428 18.25 55.71 -6.39
C LEU A 428 17.35 56.55 -5.48
N HIS A 429 16.54 57.45 -6.04
CA HIS A 429 15.60 58.25 -5.24
C HIS A 429 14.53 57.37 -4.54
N VAL A 430 14.04 56.32 -5.21
CA VAL A 430 13.12 55.35 -4.62
C VAL A 430 13.81 54.50 -3.55
N ALA A 431 15.05 54.06 -3.80
CA ALA A 431 15.84 53.29 -2.84
C ALA A 431 16.11 54.11 -1.58
N GLU A 432 16.54 55.37 -1.70
CA GLU A 432 16.71 56.31 -0.58
C GLU A 432 15.40 56.52 0.19
N LYS A 433 14.28 56.71 -0.52
CA LYS A 433 12.95 56.89 0.09
C LYS A 433 12.42 55.61 0.76
N SER A 434 12.81 54.43 0.28
CA SER A 434 12.44 53.12 0.84
C SER A 434 13.29 52.73 2.06
N GLN A 435 14.57 53.15 2.09
CA GLN A 435 15.44 53.06 3.27
C GLN A 435 14.86 53.87 4.45
N LEU A 436 14.26 55.02 4.18
CA LEU A 436 13.57 55.85 5.19
C LEU A 436 12.22 55.29 5.67
N LYS A 437 11.67 54.23 5.06
CA LYS A 437 10.27 53.78 5.30
C LYS A 437 10.08 52.29 5.57
N SER A 438 11.13 51.48 5.72
CA SER A 438 10.99 50.03 5.89
C SER A 438 11.26 49.53 7.32
N PHE A 439 10.30 49.76 8.22
CA PHE A 439 10.00 48.82 9.30
C PHE A 439 8.54 48.38 9.15
N GLY A 440 8.34 47.19 8.59
CA GLY A 440 7.09 46.44 8.68
C GLY A 440 6.03 46.65 7.59
N LYS A 441 6.23 46.03 6.42
CA LYS A 441 5.17 45.28 5.70
C LYS A 441 5.75 44.50 4.52
N THR A 442 5.70 43.18 4.61
CA THR A 442 6.12 42.21 3.61
C THR A 442 4.93 41.79 2.74
N GLU A 443 4.41 42.70 1.93
CA GLU A 443 3.60 42.31 0.77
C GLU A 443 4.25 42.92 -0.47
N SER A 444 4.68 42.04 -1.39
CA SER A 444 5.58 42.41 -2.48
C SER A 444 4.86 43.25 -3.55
N PRO A 445 5.24 44.51 -3.78
CA PRO A 445 4.70 45.33 -4.86
C PRO A 445 4.96 44.73 -6.26
N GLN A 446 5.86 43.74 -6.36
CA GLN A 446 6.14 43.04 -7.62
C GLN A 446 4.94 42.17 -8.04
N GLN A 447 4.22 41.57 -7.11
CA GLN A 447 3.12 40.64 -7.42
C GLN A 447 1.90 41.39 -8.00
N ALA A 448 1.62 42.60 -7.52
CA ALA A 448 0.59 43.48 -8.08
C ALA A 448 0.96 43.98 -9.49
N ASN A 449 2.24 44.32 -9.71
CA ASN A 449 2.74 44.70 -11.04
C ASN A 449 2.67 43.54 -12.04
N TYR A 450 3.02 42.30 -11.64
CA TYR A 450 2.86 41.12 -12.50
C TYR A 450 1.40 40.88 -12.87
N HIS A 451 0.47 41.09 -11.95
CA HIS A 451 -0.95 40.92 -12.21
C HIS A 451 -1.50 42.00 -13.16
N ALA A 452 -1.08 43.26 -13.00
CA ALA A 452 -1.46 44.35 -13.91
C ALA A 452 -0.90 44.13 -15.33
N LEU A 453 0.36 43.70 -15.44
CA LEU A 453 1.00 43.41 -16.71
C LEU A 453 0.38 42.19 -17.41
N ALA A 454 -0.05 41.18 -16.65
CA ALA A 454 -0.77 40.02 -17.19
C ALA A 454 -2.13 40.42 -17.80
N ILE A 455 -2.88 41.31 -17.14
CA ILE A 455 -4.16 41.84 -17.65
C ILE A 455 -3.93 42.63 -18.94
N GLU A 456 -2.89 43.47 -19.00
CA GLU A 456 -2.58 44.25 -20.20
C GLU A 456 -2.11 43.36 -21.37
N LYS A 457 -1.32 42.32 -21.08
CA LYS A 457 -0.96 41.29 -22.06
C LYS A 457 -2.19 40.58 -22.62
N GLU A 458 -3.15 40.21 -21.78
CA GLU A 458 -4.40 39.57 -22.21
C GLU A 458 -5.22 40.51 -23.10
N ARG A 459 -5.39 41.77 -22.69
CA ARG A 459 -6.08 42.80 -23.49
C ARG A 459 -5.41 43.04 -24.85
N LEU A 460 -4.08 43.12 -24.91
CA LEU A 460 -3.36 43.26 -26.17
C LEU A 460 -3.49 42.01 -27.05
N THR A 461 -3.51 40.83 -26.44
CA THR A 461 -3.73 39.57 -27.16
C THR A 461 -5.13 39.53 -27.79
N GLU A 462 -6.15 39.98 -27.08
CA GLU A 462 -7.52 40.10 -27.60
C GLU A 462 -7.63 41.15 -28.71
N LEU A 463 -6.93 42.28 -28.59
CA LEU A 463 -6.87 43.29 -29.64
C LEU A 463 -6.19 42.75 -30.92
N VAL A 464 -5.09 42.01 -30.78
CA VAL A 464 -4.42 41.36 -31.92
C VAL A 464 -5.36 40.35 -32.58
N LYS A 465 -6.08 39.55 -31.80
CA LYS A 465 -7.08 38.60 -32.33
C LYS A 465 -8.18 39.33 -33.11
N SER A 466 -8.75 40.41 -32.57
CA SER A 466 -9.83 41.15 -33.24
C SER A 466 -9.36 41.85 -34.51
N LEU A 467 -8.17 42.46 -34.52
CA LEU A 467 -7.59 43.06 -35.72
C LEU A 467 -7.25 42.01 -36.79
N THR A 468 -6.76 40.84 -36.37
CA THR A 468 -6.51 39.72 -37.30
C THR A 468 -7.80 39.22 -37.93
N GLN A 469 -8.88 39.15 -37.15
CA GLN A 469 -10.21 38.79 -37.64
C GLN A 469 -10.79 39.85 -38.60
N GLN A 470 -10.61 41.14 -38.30
CA GLN A 470 -11.00 42.21 -39.21
C GLN A 470 -10.21 42.17 -40.53
N LEU A 471 -8.93 41.81 -40.49
CA LEU A 471 -8.10 41.62 -41.68
C LEU A 471 -8.57 40.42 -42.51
N THR A 472 -8.98 39.32 -41.89
CA THR A 472 -9.51 38.15 -42.62
C THR A 472 -10.89 38.42 -43.21
N GLU A 473 -11.74 39.16 -42.51
CA GLU A 473 -13.05 39.61 -43.00
C GLU A 473 -12.91 40.64 -44.13
N ALA A 474 -12.02 41.63 -44.01
CA ALA A 474 -11.72 42.58 -45.07
C ALA A 474 -11.14 41.91 -46.32
N LYS A 475 -10.31 40.87 -46.14
CA LYS A 475 -9.77 40.06 -47.24
C LYS A 475 -10.84 39.19 -47.91
N LYS A 476 -11.92 38.87 -47.19
CA LYS A 476 -13.10 38.16 -47.72
C LYS A 476 -14.11 39.10 -48.38
N ALA A 477 -14.10 40.39 -48.02
CA ALA A 477 -15.04 41.41 -48.48
C ALA A 477 -14.57 42.21 -49.71
N SER A 478 -13.41 41.93 -50.30
CA SER A 478 -12.92 42.61 -51.51
C SER A 478 -13.18 41.76 -52.78
N PRO A 479 -14.15 42.15 -53.65
CA PRO A 479 -14.26 41.61 -55.01
C PRO A 479 -13.35 42.40 -55.97
N GLY A 480 -12.80 41.71 -56.97
CA GLY A 480 -11.59 42.10 -57.72
C GLY A 480 -11.63 43.41 -58.53
N PRO A 481 -10.46 43.87 -59.02
CA PRO A 481 -10.35 45.09 -59.82
C PRO A 481 -10.83 44.88 -61.28
N PRO A 482 -11.17 45.97 -61.99
CA PRO A 482 -11.95 45.95 -63.23
C PRO A 482 -11.12 45.59 -64.47
N VAL A 483 -11.82 44.96 -65.43
CA VAL A 483 -11.34 44.58 -66.76
C VAL A 483 -11.22 45.79 -67.69
N LEU A 484 -10.06 45.93 -68.37
CA LEU A 484 -9.88 46.65 -69.64
C LEU A 484 -8.94 45.85 -70.58
N PRO A 485 -9.04 46.01 -71.93
CA PRO A 485 -8.64 45.02 -72.93
C PRO A 485 -7.18 45.16 -73.46
N PRO A 486 -6.66 44.19 -74.23
CA PRO A 486 -5.21 43.98 -74.42
C PRO A 486 -4.63 44.61 -75.71
N PRO A 487 -3.29 44.72 -75.79
CA PRO A 487 -2.57 44.39 -77.02
C PRO A 487 -1.51 43.29 -76.82
N LYS A 488 -1.28 42.54 -77.89
CA LYS A 488 -0.42 41.35 -78.02
C LYS A 488 1.07 41.73 -78.36
N PRO A 489 1.98 40.81 -78.79
CA PRO A 489 2.92 40.09 -77.92
C PRO A 489 4.38 40.10 -78.45
N GLU A 490 5.41 40.17 -77.60
CA GLU A 490 6.78 39.83 -78.03
C GLU A 490 7.55 39.00 -77.00
N SER A 491 7.71 37.70 -77.34
CA SER A 491 8.95 36.89 -77.33
C SER A 491 10.20 37.57 -76.72
N ARG A 492 11.00 36.97 -75.83
CA ARG A 492 11.51 35.60 -75.80
C ARG A 492 12.47 35.42 -74.60
N SER A 493 12.46 34.21 -73.99
CA SER A 493 13.63 33.49 -73.42
C SER A 493 14.20 33.96 -72.06
N ARG A 494 14.61 33.12 -71.07
CA ARG A 494 14.94 31.69 -71.09
C ARG A 494 15.17 31.11 -69.65
N LEU A 495 14.78 29.84 -69.46
CA LEU A 495 15.27 28.77 -68.53
C LEU A 495 14.76 28.70 -67.07
N PRO A 496 14.79 27.51 -66.41
CA PRO A 496 14.06 26.29 -66.74
C PRO A 496 13.21 25.82 -65.53
N ARG A 497 11.96 25.39 -65.74
CA ARG A 497 11.19 24.67 -64.71
C ARG A 497 11.02 23.21 -65.12
N LEU A 498 11.58 22.35 -64.27
CA LEU A 498 11.36 20.91 -64.21
C LEU A 498 9.86 20.62 -64.18
N ASN A 499 9.48 19.64 -65.01
CA ASN A 499 8.13 19.18 -65.21
C ASN A 499 7.98 17.89 -64.41
N ASP A 500 7.42 17.96 -63.20
CA ASP A 500 6.89 16.80 -62.48
C ASP A 500 5.38 16.97 -62.31
N HIS A 501 4.65 16.82 -63.41
CA HIS A 501 3.21 16.61 -63.38
C HIS A 501 2.96 15.13 -63.06
N ALA A 502 2.88 14.79 -61.78
CA ALA A 502 2.13 13.62 -61.35
C ALA A 502 0.64 13.88 -61.59
N PRO A 503 -0.15 12.91 -62.10
CA PRO A 503 -1.57 13.11 -62.32
C PRO A 503 -2.24 13.36 -60.97
N THR A 504 -2.92 14.50 -60.82
CA THR A 504 -3.78 14.75 -59.66
C THR A 504 -4.84 13.65 -59.62
N PRO A 505 -4.90 12.86 -58.53
CA PRO A 505 -5.89 11.79 -58.43
C PRO A 505 -7.29 12.41 -58.46
N PRO A 506 -8.27 11.75 -59.09
CA PRO A 506 -9.63 12.26 -59.16
C PRO A 506 -10.16 12.53 -57.74
N PRO A 507 -10.99 13.55 -57.52
CA PRO A 507 -11.45 13.98 -56.19
C PRO A 507 -12.08 12.84 -55.36
N ALA A 508 -12.60 11.79 -56.01
CA ALA A 508 -13.09 10.58 -55.37
C ALA A 508 -12.00 9.73 -54.69
N ALA A 509 -10.79 9.67 -55.26
CA ALA A 509 -9.66 8.92 -54.69
C ALA A 509 -9.06 9.63 -53.47
N LEU A 510 -9.01 10.97 -53.49
CA LEU A 510 -8.60 11.75 -52.32
C LEU A 510 -9.64 11.65 -51.19
N ALA A 511 -10.94 11.65 -51.52
CA ALA A 511 -12.01 11.44 -50.56
C ALA A 511 -11.94 10.04 -49.91
N ALA A 512 -11.71 8.99 -50.72
CA ALA A 512 -11.54 7.62 -50.21
C ALA A 512 -10.31 7.47 -49.31
N GLU A 513 -9.20 8.14 -49.65
CA GLU A 513 -7.99 8.12 -48.83
C GLU A 513 -8.17 8.89 -47.51
N ILE A 514 -8.89 10.02 -47.53
CA ILE A 514 -9.27 10.75 -46.31
C ILE A 514 -10.18 9.88 -45.42
N GLU A 515 -11.12 9.14 -46.00
CA GLU A 515 -12.02 8.26 -45.26
C GLU A 515 -11.28 7.04 -44.68
N ARG A 516 -10.29 6.51 -45.42
CA ARG A 516 -9.39 5.45 -44.95
C ARG A 516 -8.54 5.92 -43.77
N LEU A 517 -7.97 7.12 -43.85
CA LEU A 517 -7.19 7.73 -42.77
C LEU A 517 -8.06 8.03 -41.55
N ARG A 518 -9.31 8.48 -41.74
CA ARG A 518 -10.26 8.66 -40.62
C ARG A 518 -10.56 7.37 -39.89
N ARG A 519 -10.84 6.28 -40.61
CA ARG A 519 -11.05 4.95 -39.99
C ARG A 519 -9.80 4.44 -39.27
N ALA A 520 -8.61 4.73 -39.80
CA ALA A 520 -7.36 4.36 -39.15
C ALA A 520 -7.12 5.13 -37.84
N VAL A 521 -7.50 6.42 -37.80
CA VAL A 521 -7.46 7.23 -36.57
C VAL A 521 -8.48 6.72 -35.56
N GLU A 522 -9.72 6.45 -35.99
CA GLU A 522 -10.78 5.92 -35.14
C GLU A 522 -10.39 4.57 -34.51
N ALA A 523 -9.80 3.66 -35.29
CA ALA A 523 -9.28 2.39 -34.76
C ALA A 523 -8.15 2.57 -33.73
N LYS A 524 -7.31 3.61 -33.90
CA LYS A 524 -6.26 3.93 -32.93
C LYS A 524 -6.81 4.59 -31.66
N ASP A 525 -7.85 5.40 -31.78
CA ASP A 525 -8.54 5.99 -30.64
C ASP A 525 -9.29 4.92 -29.82
N GLU A 526 -9.89 3.92 -30.48
CA GLU A 526 -10.47 2.74 -29.82
C GLU A 526 -9.39 1.92 -29.08
N GLU A 527 -8.24 1.68 -29.71
CA GLU A 527 -7.11 0.99 -29.08
C GLU A 527 -6.66 1.76 -27.82
N ILE A 528 -6.48 3.09 -27.92
CA ILE A 528 -6.13 3.94 -26.77
C ILE A 528 -7.21 3.89 -25.68
N ALA A 529 -8.49 3.85 -26.04
CA ALA A 529 -9.59 3.71 -25.08
C ALA A 529 -9.51 2.38 -24.33
N THR A 530 -9.24 1.26 -25.02
CA THR A 530 -9.06 -0.05 -24.38
C THR A 530 -7.86 -0.09 -23.44
N TRP A 531 -6.73 0.52 -23.81
CA TRP A 531 -5.55 0.62 -22.93
C TRP A 531 -5.82 1.50 -21.70
N LYS A 532 -6.58 2.59 -21.87
CA LYS A 532 -6.99 3.45 -20.74
C LYS A 532 -7.93 2.71 -19.79
N GLU A 533 -8.92 2.00 -20.32
CA GLU A 533 -9.85 1.22 -19.51
C GLU A 533 -9.13 0.08 -18.77
N ALA A 534 -8.21 -0.63 -19.43
CA ALA A 534 -7.38 -1.65 -18.80
C ALA A 534 -6.48 -1.07 -17.69
N TYR A 535 -5.90 0.12 -17.91
CA TYR A 535 -5.10 0.81 -16.90
C TYR A 535 -5.97 1.30 -15.72
N GLU A 536 -7.17 1.80 -15.99
CA GLU A 536 -8.12 2.27 -14.97
C GLU A 536 -8.73 1.11 -14.17
N GLN A 537 -8.98 -0.04 -14.79
CA GLN A 537 -9.36 -1.27 -14.10
C GLN A 537 -8.21 -1.83 -13.26
N ALA A 538 -6.96 -1.77 -13.76
CA ALA A 538 -5.79 -2.20 -13.01
C ALA A 538 -5.48 -1.26 -11.83
N SER A 539 -5.65 0.05 -12.01
CA SER A 539 -5.41 1.05 -10.97
C SER A 539 -6.53 1.06 -9.92
N SER A 540 -7.80 1.04 -10.33
CA SER A 540 -8.92 0.96 -9.40
C SER A 540 -8.96 -0.39 -8.68
N GLY A 541 -8.73 -1.51 -9.36
CA GLY A 541 -8.75 -2.85 -8.77
C GLY A 541 -7.61 -3.07 -7.76
N ARG A 542 -6.38 -2.70 -8.13
CA ARG A 542 -5.21 -2.89 -7.25
C ARG A 542 -5.20 -1.90 -6.09
N MET A 543 -5.54 -0.63 -6.31
CA MET A 543 -5.60 0.37 -5.24
C MET A 543 -6.82 0.19 -4.34
N SER A 544 -7.99 -0.20 -4.87
CA SER A 544 -9.18 -0.49 -4.05
C SER A 544 -8.96 -1.74 -3.19
N ALA A 545 -8.39 -2.83 -3.75
CA ALA A 545 -8.09 -4.02 -2.96
C ALA A 545 -7.01 -3.75 -1.90
N GLN A 546 -5.98 -2.98 -2.22
CA GLN A 546 -4.93 -2.59 -1.27
C GLN A 546 -5.48 -1.67 -0.17
N ASN A 547 -6.31 -0.68 -0.51
CA ASN A 547 -6.95 0.20 0.46
C ASN A 547 -8.00 -0.55 1.31
N SER A 548 -8.79 -1.44 0.73
CA SER A 548 -9.78 -2.24 1.47
C SER A 548 -9.10 -3.21 2.43
N ARG A 549 -7.94 -3.76 2.06
CA ARG A 549 -7.14 -4.60 2.94
C ARG A 549 -6.49 -3.79 4.06
N LEU A 550 -5.93 -2.62 3.74
CA LEU A 550 -5.37 -1.71 4.74
C LEU A 550 -6.45 -1.23 5.73
N VAL A 551 -7.66 -0.93 5.24
CA VAL A 551 -8.80 -0.55 6.08
C VAL A 551 -9.25 -1.72 6.95
N ALA A 552 -9.35 -2.94 6.43
CA ALA A 552 -9.69 -4.12 7.22
C ALA A 552 -8.63 -4.43 8.30
N ASP A 553 -7.34 -4.27 7.97
CA ASP A 553 -6.23 -4.46 8.92
C ASP A 553 -6.27 -3.37 10.02
N LEU A 554 -6.53 -2.11 9.66
CA LEU A 554 -6.70 -1.01 10.61
C LEU A 554 -7.97 -1.13 11.47
N GLU A 555 -9.06 -1.67 10.93
CA GLU A 555 -10.29 -1.95 11.68
C GLU A 555 -10.08 -3.07 12.69
N ALA A 556 -9.41 -4.16 12.29
CA ALA A 556 -9.05 -5.24 13.19
C ALA A 556 -8.08 -4.80 14.30
N GLU A 557 -7.12 -3.93 13.97
CA GLU A 557 -6.23 -3.33 14.96
C GLU A 557 -6.98 -2.40 15.93
N ASN A 558 -7.89 -1.56 15.42
CA ASN A 558 -8.74 -0.71 16.26
C ASN A 558 -9.67 -1.51 17.17
N GLU A 559 -10.20 -2.65 16.70
CA GLU A 559 -11.03 -3.54 17.50
C GLU A 559 -10.22 -4.20 18.62
N ARG A 560 -9.00 -4.66 18.32
CA ARG A 560 -8.05 -5.14 19.35
C ARG A 560 -7.71 -4.07 20.37
N LEU A 561 -7.50 -2.83 19.95
CA LEU A 561 -7.23 -1.72 20.86
C LEU A 561 -8.46 -1.39 21.73
N ARG A 562 -9.68 -1.45 21.17
CA ARG A 562 -10.91 -1.30 21.94
C ARG A 562 -11.10 -2.42 22.95
N ASP A 563 -10.82 -3.67 22.58
CA ASP A 563 -10.84 -4.81 23.49
C ASP A 563 -9.79 -4.66 24.60
N HIS A 564 -8.61 -4.16 24.25
CA HIS A 564 -7.56 -3.87 25.22
C HIS A 564 -7.98 -2.77 26.20
N VAL A 565 -8.57 -1.68 25.72
CA VAL A 565 -9.12 -0.62 26.57
C VAL A 565 -10.26 -1.14 27.45
N ASN A 566 -11.17 -1.94 26.89
CA ASN A 566 -12.27 -2.56 27.63
C ASN A 566 -11.79 -3.56 28.68
N SER A 567 -10.66 -4.23 28.44
CA SER A 567 -9.97 -5.08 29.42
C SER A 567 -9.33 -4.28 30.56
N LEU A 568 -8.95 -3.03 30.33
CA LEU A 568 -8.28 -2.18 31.32
C LEU A 568 -9.27 -1.35 32.16
N LEU A 569 -10.45 -1.05 31.65
CA LEU A 569 -11.50 -0.30 32.36
C LEU A 569 -11.90 -0.92 33.73
N PRO A 570 -12.07 -2.25 33.88
CA PRO A 570 -12.35 -2.86 35.18
C PRO A 570 -11.17 -2.76 36.15
N LYS A 571 -9.93 -2.86 35.64
CA LYS A 571 -8.71 -2.77 36.46
C LYS A 571 -8.49 -1.36 36.98
N GLN A 572 -8.81 -0.34 36.17
CA GLN A 572 -8.77 1.05 36.58
C GLN A 572 -9.86 1.40 37.60
N ARG A 573 -11.07 0.84 37.46
CA ARG A 573 -12.14 0.99 38.46
C ARG A 573 -11.83 0.31 39.79
N ALA A 574 -11.14 -0.84 39.77
CA ALA A 574 -10.67 -1.50 40.99
C ALA A 574 -9.54 -0.73 41.69
N SER A 575 -8.66 -0.07 40.92
CA SER A 575 -7.58 0.78 41.44
C SER A 575 -8.07 2.10 42.07
N ASN A 576 -9.19 2.66 41.60
CA ASN A 576 -9.72 3.94 42.08
C ASN A 576 -10.77 3.79 43.20
N GLY A 577 -11.10 2.56 43.61
CA GLY A 577 -12.08 2.27 44.65
C GLY A 577 -11.48 1.80 45.98
N SER A 578 -10.16 1.87 46.14
CA SER A 578 -9.47 1.50 47.38
C SER A 578 -8.89 2.68 48.13
#